data_AF-A0A0U0ZR99-F1
#
_entry.id   AF-A0A0U0ZR99-F1
#
_cell.length_a   1.000
_cell.length_b   1.000
_cell.length_c   1.000
_cell.angle_alpha   90.00
_cell.angle_beta   90.00
_cell.angle_gamma   90.00
#
_symmetry.space_group_name_H-M   'P 1'
#
loop_
_entity.id
_entity.type
_entity.pdbx_description
1 polymer ?
#
loop_
_entity_poly.entity_id
_entity_poly.type
_entity_poly.pdbx_seq_one_letter_code
_entity_poly.pdbx_strand_id
1 'polypeptide(L)'
;MAQVKQVHIRYVERHAWRAVNRRVGYNAPDAVLGVSRETGGTVIVHLNSGGNALAVQQRLRSLGYQVESTDYDPFAKGHYGVQLRVSPTARLAQ
;
A
#
# COMPACT_ATOMS: atom_id res chain seq x y z
N MET A 1 -12.64 -9.63 -11.50
CA MET A 1 -11.77 -8.48 -11.19
C MET A 1 -10.71 -8.35 -12.27
N ALA A 2 -10.34 -7.14 -12.66
CA ALA A 2 -9.26 -6.93 -13.64
C ALA A 2 -7.90 -7.27 -13.02
N GLN A 3 -7.03 -7.96 -13.75
CA GLN A 3 -5.67 -8.26 -13.29
C GLN A 3 -4.74 -7.07 -13.50
N VAL A 4 -3.99 -6.68 -12.47
CA VAL A 4 -2.89 -5.72 -12.62
C VAL A 4 -1.63 -6.46 -13.08
N LYS A 5 -1.16 -6.16 -14.30
CA LYS A 5 0.07 -6.73 -14.88
C LYS A 5 1.34 -5.97 -14.50
N GLN A 6 1.20 -4.68 -14.16
CA GLN A 6 2.32 -3.82 -13.78
C GLN A 6 1.87 -2.83 -12.71
N VAL A 7 2.68 -2.68 -11.66
CA VAL A 7 2.41 -1.72 -10.59
C VAL A 7 3.10 -0.41 -10.91
N HIS A 8 2.33 0.68 -10.88
CA HIS A 8 2.86 2.02 -11.06
C HIS A 8 2.73 2.81 -9.76
N ILE A 9 3.86 3.28 -9.23
CA ILE A 9 3.94 3.96 -7.92
C ILE A 9 2.91 5.09 -7.76
N ARG A 10 2.76 5.95 -8.77
CA ARG A 10 1.79 7.06 -8.76
C ARG A 10 0.33 6.60 -8.59
N TYR A 11 -0.02 5.41 -9.12
CA TYR A 11 -1.37 4.87 -8.97
C TYR A 11 -1.58 4.28 -7.58
N VAL A 12 -0.59 3.55 -7.08
CA VAL A 12 -0.62 3.02 -5.70
C VAL A 12 -0.77 4.16 -4.69
N GLU A 13 0.04 5.20 -4.81
CA GLU A 13 -0.04 6.40 -3.98
C GLU A 13 -1.42 7.05 -4.03
N ARG A 14 -1.93 7.34 -5.24
CA ARG A 14 -3.26 7.93 -5.42
C ARG A 14 -4.37 7.05 -4.83
N HIS A 15 -4.25 5.73 -4.95
CA HIS A 15 -5.24 4.80 -4.41
C HIS A 15 -5.18 4.70 -2.88
N ALA A 16 -3.97 4.74 -2.31
CA ALA A 16 -3.77 4.78 -0.87
C ALA A 16 -4.40 6.03 -0.27
N TRP A 17 -4.09 7.21 -0.82
CA TRP A 17 -4.68 8.49 -0.40
C TRP A 17 -6.21 8.47 -0.44
N ARG A 18 -6.79 7.98 -1.54
CA ARG A 18 -8.25 7.88 -1.68
C ARG A 18 -8.87 6.92 -0.67
N ALA A 19 -8.21 5.82 -0.36
CA ALA A 19 -8.70 4.84 0.61
C ALA A 19 -8.71 5.43 2.03
N VAL A 20 -7.63 6.09 2.42
CA VAL A 20 -7.52 6.78 3.71
C VAL A 20 -8.58 7.87 3.83
N ASN A 21 -8.63 8.81 2.88
CA ASN A 21 -9.54 9.96 2.96
C ASN A 21 -11.00 9.51 3.01
N ARG A 22 -11.35 8.43 2.30
CA ARG A 22 -12.68 7.82 2.41
C ARG A 22 -12.94 7.21 3.78
N ARG A 23 -11.95 6.56 4.39
CA ARG A 23 -12.07 5.96 5.73
C ARG A 23 -12.29 7.02 6.81
N VAL A 24 -11.48 8.08 6.79
CA VAL A 24 -11.47 9.08 7.88
C VAL A 24 -12.43 10.25 7.64
N GLY A 25 -12.94 10.43 6.42
CA GLY A 25 -13.92 11.46 6.08
C GLY A 25 -13.34 12.84 5.79
N TYR A 26 -12.02 13.00 5.81
CA TYR A 26 -11.32 14.25 5.52
C TYR A 26 -9.95 13.96 4.85
N ASN A 27 -9.25 15.02 4.42
CA ASN A 27 -7.91 14.89 3.89
C ASN A 27 -6.90 14.75 5.04
N ALA A 28 -6.25 13.60 5.17
CA ALA A 28 -5.34 13.31 6.29
C ALA A 28 -3.87 13.24 5.82
N PRO A 29 -3.17 14.39 5.61
CA PRO A 29 -1.88 14.45 4.92
C PRO A 29 -0.73 13.67 5.57
N ASP A 30 -0.87 13.25 6.83
CA ASP A 30 0.14 12.48 7.56
C ASP A 30 -0.17 10.97 7.61
N ALA A 31 -1.20 10.52 6.89
CA ALA A 31 -1.66 9.13 6.94
C ALA A 31 -0.83 8.18 6.07
N VAL A 32 -0.40 8.64 4.89
CA VAL A 32 0.55 7.93 4.02
C VAL A 32 1.92 8.56 4.27
N LEU A 33 2.77 7.85 4.99
CA LEU A 33 4.11 8.30 5.38
C LEU A 33 5.10 8.25 4.22
N GLY A 34 4.88 7.34 3.28
CA GLY A 34 5.73 7.20 2.11
C GLY A 34 5.25 6.13 1.16
N VAL A 35 5.64 6.27 -0.10
CA VAL A 35 5.46 5.25 -1.12
C VAL A 35 6.79 5.11 -1.85
N SER A 36 7.33 3.89 -1.91
CA SER A 36 8.63 3.62 -2.53
C SER A 36 8.56 2.40 -3.44
N ARG A 37 9.42 2.36 -4.46
CA ARG A 37 9.61 1.16 -5.28
C ARG A 37 10.61 0.23 -4.60
N GLU A 38 10.30 -1.05 -4.63
CA GLU A 38 11.22 -2.13 -4.31
C GLU A 38 11.60 -2.86 -5.63
N THR A 39 12.64 -3.66 -5.57
CA THR A 39 13.13 -4.48 -6.68
C THR A 39 12.03 -5.43 -7.19
N GLY A 40 12.01 -5.73 -8.50
CA GLY A 40 11.03 -6.65 -9.08
C GLY A 40 9.66 -6.04 -9.38
N GLY A 41 9.54 -4.70 -9.35
CA GLY A 41 8.31 -4.01 -9.76
C GLY A 41 7.23 -3.97 -8.69
N THR A 42 7.60 -4.23 -7.44
CA THR A 42 6.75 -4.06 -6.25
C THR A 42 6.83 -2.63 -5.72
N VAL A 43 5.80 -2.23 -4.97
CA VAL A 43 5.72 -0.92 -4.31
C VAL A 43 5.44 -1.13 -2.83
N ILE A 44 6.21 -0.47 -1.97
CA ILE A 44 5.95 -0.40 -0.54
C ILE A 44 5.12 0.85 -0.25
N VAL A 45 4.05 0.69 0.52
CA VAL A 45 3.23 1.77 1.06
C VAL A 45 3.39 1.79 2.57
N HIS A 46 3.88 2.90 3.11
CA HIS A 46 4.07 3.10 4.54
C HIS A 46 2.97 4.00 5.09
N LEU A 47 2.25 3.55 6.11
CA LEU A 47 1.05 4.19 6.65
C LEU A 47 1.19 4.40 8.15
N ASN A 48 0.61 5.46 8.69
CA ASN A 48 0.78 5.83 10.10
C ASN A 48 -0.01 4.95 11.09
N SER A 49 -0.90 4.07 10.62
CA SER A 49 -1.73 3.23 11.48
C SER A 49 -2.20 1.95 10.80
N GLY A 50 -2.47 0.92 11.61
CA GLY A 50 -3.06 -0.35 11.14
C GLY A 50 -4.46 -0.17 10.55
N GLY A 51 -5.25 0.79 11.03
CA GLY A 51 -6.56 1.10 10.46
C GLY A 51 -6.45 1.63 9.03
N ASN A 52 -5.51 2.53 8.77
CA ASN A 52 -5.23 3.03 7.42
C ASN A 52 -4.68 1.91 6.53
N ALA A 53 -3.78 1.07 7.05
CA ALA A 53 -3.29 -0.12 6.36
C ALA A 53 -4.42 -1.04 5.89
N LEU A 54 -5.37 -1.39 6.77
CA LEU A 54 -6.50 -2.25 6.41
C LEU A 54 -7.36 -1.65 5.29
N ALA A 55 -7.67 -0.36 5.36
CA ALA A 55 -8.46 0.30 4.32
C ALA A 55 -7.73 0.38 2.97
N VAL A 56 -6.44 0.69 2.98
CA VAL A 56 -5.59 0.71 1.79
C VAL A 56 -5.49 -0.69 1.17
N GLN A 57 -5.25 -1.72 2.00
CA GLN A 57 -5.18 -3.11 1.56
C GLN A 57 -6.48 -3.56 0.90
N GLN A 58 -7.63 -3.32 1.53
CA GLN A 58 -8.94 -3.65 0.95
C GLN A 58 -9.17 -2.93 -0.38
N ARG A 59 -8.83 -1.63 -0.45
CA ARG A 59 -8.99 -0.85 -1.68
C ARG A 59 -8.10 -1.37 -2.81
N LEU A 60 -6.82 -1.59 -2.56
CA LEU A 60 -5.89 -2.09 -3.56
C LEU A 60 -6.25 -3.50 -4.02
N ARG A 61 -6.61 -4.41 -3.10
CA ARG A 61 -7.12 -5.74 -3.48
C ARG A 61 -8.39 -5.64 -4.34
N SER A 62 -9.30 -4.71 -4.02
CA SER A 62 -10.51 -4.49 -4.84
C SER A 62 -10.21 -4.02 -6.27
N LEU A 63 -9.05 -3.40 -6.47
CA LEU A 63 -8.57 -2.92 -7.77
C LEU A 63 -7.71 -3.97 -8.51
N GLY A 64 -7.54 -5.16 -7.93
CA GLY A 64 -6.80 -6.26 -8.54
C GLY A 64 -5.29 -6.18 -8.34
N TYR A 65 -4.82 -5.54 -7.25
CA TYR A 65 -3.43 -5.67 -6.80
C TYR A 65 -3.29 -6.86 -5.84
N GLN A 66 -2.12 -7.49 -5.82
CA GLN A 66 -1.70 -8.32 -4.68
C GLN A 66 -1.15 -7.41 -3.58
N VAL A 67 -1.56 -7.65 -2.33
CA VAL A 67 -1.15 -6.81 -1.19
C VAL A 67 -0.89 -7.69 0.02
N GLU A 68 0.29 -7.56 0.60
CA GLU A 68 0.77 -8.31 1.75
C GLU A 68 1.38 -7.36 2.79
N SER A 69 1.38 -7.75 4.06
CA SER A 69 2.20 -7.05 5.07
C SER A 69 3.67 -7.31 4.79
N THR A 70 4.53 -6.34 5.06
CA THR A 70 5.98 -6.59 5.09
C THR A 70 6.39 -7.20 6.44
N ASP A 71 7.67 -7.56 6.54
CA ASP A 71 8.40 -7.92 7.76
C ASP A 71 8.83 -6.69 8.58
N TYR A 72 8.36 -5.49 8.24
CA TYR A 72 8.62 -4.26 9.00
C TYR A 72 8.07 -4.39 10.42
N ASP A 73 8.96 -4.34 11.43
CA ASP A 73 8.58 -4.30 12.83
C ASP A 73 8.21 -2.88 13.26
N PRO A 74 6.93 -2.58 13.56
CA PRO A 74 6.52 -1.25 13.98
C PRO A 74 6.94 -0.89 15.40
N PHE A 75 7.38 -1.86 16.21
CA PHE A 75 7.75 -1.66 17.63
C PHE A 75 9.25 -1.54 17.85
N ALA A 76 10.08 -1.76 16.83
CA ALA A 76 11.51 -1.53 16.91
C ALA A 76 11.85 -0.04 17.15
N LYS A 77 13.01 0.22 17.75
CA LYS A 77 13.42 1.58 18.10
C LYS A 77 13.51 2.47 16.86
N GLY A 78 12.76 3.58 16.87
CA GLY A 78 12.72 4.54 15.78
C GLY A 78 11.79 4.15 14.63
N HIS A 79 11.05 3.05 14.76
CA HIS A 79 10.03 2.65 13.79
C HIS A 79 8.66 3.21 14.18
N TYR A 80 7.82 3.42 13.17
CA TYR A 80 6.46 3.91 13.33
C TYR A 80 5.61 3.51 12.14
N GLY A 81 4.33 3.20 12.37
CA GLY A 81 3.37 2.90 11.30
C GLY A 81 3.46 1.45 10.80
N VAL A 82 2.88 1.18 9.64
CA VAL A 82 2.73 -0.15 9.04
C VAL A 82 3.14 -0.08 7.57
N GLN A 83 3.83 -1.10 7.09
CA GLN A 83 4.21 -1.21 5.68
C GLN A 83 3.46 -2.33 4.98
N LEU A 84 2.97 -2.02 3.78
CA LEU A 84 2.32 -2.96 2.86
C LEU A 84 3.15 -3.09 1.60
N ARG A 85 3.37 -4.33 1.13
CA ARG A 85 3.95 -4.63 -0.18
C ARG A 85 2.83 -4.82 -1.19
N VAL A 86 2.94 -4.12 -2.32
CA VAL A 86 1.98 -4.10 -3.42
C VAL A 86 2.64 -4.66 -4.67
N SER A 87 2.06 -5.74 -5.20
CA SER A 87 2.59 -6.51 -6.32
C SER A 87 1.56 -6.62 -7.44
N PRO A 88 1.99 -6.84 -8.70
CA PRO A 88 1.07 -7.20 -9.76
C PRO A 88 0.43 -8.56 -9.46
N THR A 89 -0.79 -8.81 -9.94
CA THR A 89 -1.45 -10.12 -9.77
C THR A 89 -0.91 -11.18 -10.73
N ALA A 90 -0.45 -10.78 -11.90
CA ALA A 90 0.26 -11.68 -12.80
C ALA A 90 1.73 -11.73 -12.38
N ARG A 91 2.18 -12.85 -11.81
CA ARG A 91 3.61 -13.18 -11.83
C ARG A 91 4.00 -13.25 -13.30
N LEU A 92 5.00 -12.46 -13.71
CA LEU A 92 5.87 -12.88 -14.81
C LEU A 92 6.44 -14.22 -14.34
N ALA A 93 6.01 -15.31 -14.97
CA ALA A 93 6.71 -16.57 -14.89
C ALA A 93 8.16 -16.30 -15.30
N GLN A 94 9.11 -16.64 -14.42
CA GLN A 94 10.49 -16.89 -14.83
C GLN A 94 10.57 -18.32 -15.33
#